data_AF-A0A364LLH3-F1
#
_entry.id   AF-A0A364LLH3-F1
#
_cell.length_a   1.000
_cell.length_b   1.000
_cell.length_c   1.000
_cell.angle_alpha   90.00
_cell.angle_beta   90.00
_cell.angle_gamma   90.00
#
_symmetry.space_group_name_H-M   'P 1'
#
loop_
_entity.id
_entity.type
_entity.pdbx_description
1 polymer ?
#
loop_
_entity_poly.entity_id
_entity_poly.type
_entity_poly.pdbx_seq_one_letter_code
_entity_poly.pdbx_strand_id
1 'polypeptide(L)'
;MRLIIAALLLLPSLISRADNFPTTCQPVTVQGETVMLKTKQPVVILIHNLSESDLWITHPVSEPDASAGWSSRLTAGNWSALSLDKKKFELSCIESRPGHEQQIPCEGTIAVCAWTGVKIPEKNAGTFWAAENMPLASLSANLGGRGFKLPDQSQ
;
A
#
# COMPACT_ATOMS: atom_id res chain seq x y z
N MET A 1 -3.05 61.38 -1.11
CA MET A 1 -3.53 60.36 -2.06
C MET A 1 -3.01 59.02 -1.60
N ARG A 2 -3.94 58.08 -1.35
CA ARG A 2 -3.71 56.72 -0.88
C ARG A 2 -3.12 55.87 -2.00
N LEU A 3 -2.17 54.98 -1.71
CA LEU A 3 -1.96 53.71 -2.42
C LEU A 3 -1.11 52.80 -1.51
N ILE A 4 -1.80 52.14 -0.58
CA ILE A 4 -1.28 50.98 0.14
C ILE A 4 -1.42 49.81 -0.83
N ILE A 5 -0.32 49.42 -1.48
CA ILE A 5 -0.30 48.20 -2.32
C ILE A 5 0.01 47.05 -1.37
N ALA A 6 -1.04 46.32 -1.00
CA ALA A 6 -0.99 45.17 -0.14
C ALA A 6 -0.17 44.04 -0.80
N ALA A 7 0.90 43.62 -0.12
CA ALA A 7 1.63 42.40 -0.43
C ALA A 7 0.74 41.19 -0.14
N LEU A 8 0.17 40.60 -1.19
CA LEU A 8 -0.57 39.35 -1.10
C LEU A 8 0.45 38.21 -0.95
N LEU A 9 0.74 37.85 0.30
CA LEU A 9 1.49 36.65 0.68
C LEU A 9 0.72 35.42 0.20
N LEU A 10 1.09 34.90 -0.98
CA LEU A 10 0.76 33.55 -1.42
C LEU A 10 1.58 32.57 -0.57
N LEU A 11 1.07 32.25 0.63
CA LEU A 11 1.54 31.11 1.40
C LEU A 11 1.09 29.83 0.69
N PRO A 12 2.00 28.98 0.18
CA PRO A 12 1.60 27.67 -0.30
C PRO A 12 1.15 26.85 0.92
N SER A 13 -0.12 26.47 0.94
CA SER A 13 -0.66 25.53 1.92
C SER A 13 0.07 24.20 1.74
N LEU A 14 0.93 23.84 2.68
CA LEU A 14 1.46 22.47 2.78
C LEU A 14 0.29 21.58 3.21
N ILE A 15 -0.42 21.02 2.24
CA ILE A 15 -1.41 19.98 2.47
C ILE A 15 -0.62 18.72 2.87
N SER A 16 -0.44 18.52 4.17
CA SER A 16 0.02 17.23 4.67
C SER A 16 -1.14 16.25 4.49
N ARG A 17 -1.03 15.38 3.48
CA ARG A 17 -1.99 14.29 3.29
C ARG A 17 -1.74 13.28 4.41
N ALA A 18 -2.56 13.34 5.46
CA ALA A 18 -2.59 12.28 6.45
C ALA A 18 -3.08 11.00 5.74
N ASP A 19 -2.30 9.93 5.82
CA ASP A 19 -2.72 8.64 5.30
C ASP A 19 -3.88 8.14 6.16
N ASN A 20 -5.08 8.16 5.58
CA ASN A 20 -6.30 7.69 6.23
C ASN A 20 -6.31 6.16 6.22
N PHE A 21 -5.40 5.56 6.99
CA PHE A 21 -5.44 4.13 7.24
C PHE A 21 -6.75 3.74 7.92
N PRO A 22 -7.23 2.49 7.70
CA PRO A 22 -8.21 1.86 8.57
C PRO A 22 -7.80 2.00 10.05
N THR A 23 -8.73 2.23 10.97
CA THR A 23 -8.44 2.54 12.38
C THR A 23 -7.65 1.43 13.10
N THR A 24 -7.78 0.19 12.61
CA THR A 24 -7.09 -1.00 13.13
C THR A 24 -5.82 -1.36 12.35
N CYS A 25 -5.37 -0.51 11.43
CA CYS A 25 -4.17 -0.73 10.66
C CYS A 25 -2.95 -0.15 11.38
N GLN A 26 -2.03 -1.03 11.79
CA GLN A 26 -0.79 -0.65 12.45
C GLN A 26 0.26 -0.27 11.40
N PRO A 27 0.76 0.98 11.36
CA PRO A 27 1.73 1.38 10.36
C PRO A 27 3.01 0.53 10.41
N VAL A 28 3.53 0.20 9.23
CA VAL A 28 4.81 -0.46 9.05
C VAL A 28 5.80 0.59 8.54
N THR A 29 6.96 0.68 9.18
CA THR A 29 8.00 1.61 8.76
C THR A 29 8.53 1.23 7.38
N VAL A 30 8.55 2.20 6.46
CA VAL A 30 9.09 2.10 5.11
C VAL A 30 10.36 2.96 5.06
N GLN A 31 11.51 2.36 4.79
CA GLN A 31 12.81 3.04 4.75
C GLN A 31 13.66 2.51 3.59
N GLY A 32 14.23 3.42 2.80
CA GLY A 32 15.08 3.13 1.66
C GLY A 32 14.36 2.49 0.46
N GLU A 33 15.09 1.60 -0.22
CA GLU A 33 14.72 1.01 -1.50
C GLU A 33 13.62 -0.04 -1.43
N THR A 34 13.56 -0.79 -0.32
CA THR A 34 12.65 -1.93 -0.17
C THR A 34 11.97 -1.93 1.20
N VAL A 35 10.86 -2.65 1.32
CA VAL A 35 10.13 -2.81 2.58
C VAL A 35 10.21 -4.26 3.02
N MET A 36 10.77 -4.49 4.20
CA MET A 36 10.85 -5.82 4.79
C MET A 36 9.66 -6.09 5.70
N LEU A 37 8.65 -6.79 5.20
CA LEU A 37 7.50 -7.22 5.97
C LEU A 37 7.86 -8.43 6.83
N LYS A 38 7.44 -8.41 8.10
CA LYS A 38 7.66 -9.52 9.04
C LYS A 38 6.42 -9.73 9.88
N THR A 39 5.96 -10.97 9.95
CA THR A 39 4.84 -11.33 10.83
C THR A 39 5.07 -12.67 11.52
N LYS A 40 4.54 -12.82 12.74
CA LYS A 40 4.52 -14.08 13.51
C LYS A 40 3.26 -14.92 13.23
N GLN A 41 2.22 -14.30 12.68
CA GLN A 41 0.91 -14.90 12.43
C GLN A 41 0.37 -14.40 11.08
N PRO A 42 -0.51 -15.16 10.40
CA PRO A 42 -1.15 -14.68 9.19
C PRO A 42 -1.80 -13.31 9.39
N VAL A 43 -1.53 -12.36 8.49
CA VAL A 43 -2.02 -10.99 8.57
C VAL A 43 -2.29 -10.44 7.17
N VAL A 44 -3.24 -9.52 7.06
CA VAL A 44 -3.43 -8.74 5.83
C VAL A 44 -2.59 -7.47 5.92
N ILE A 45 -1.69 -7.29 4.98
CA ILE A 45 -0.90 -6.07 4.81
C ILE A 45 -1.59 -5.21 3.76
N LEU A 46 -1.83 -3.95 4.09
CA LEU A 46 -2.30 -2.95 3.12
C LEU A 46 -1.13 -2.13 2.62
N ILE A 47 -1.16 -1.82 1.33
CA ILE A 47 -0.14 -1.04 0.63
C ILE A 47 -0.87 0.04 -0.15
N HIS A 48 -0.55 1.30 0.15
CA HIS A 48 -1.12 2.48 -0.49
C HIS A 48 -0.08 3.15 -1.36
N ASN A 49 -0.44 3.55 -2.58
CA ASN A 49 0.41 4.37 -3.42
C ASN A 49 0.20 5.85 -3.10
N LEU A 50 1.25 6.49 -2.57
CA LEU A 50 1.29 7.90 -2.21
C LEU A 50 1.74 8.78 -3.39
N SER A 51 2.40 8.18 -4.38
CA SER A 51 2.88 8.88 -5.57
C SER A 51 1.75 9.22 -6.55
N GLU A 52 2.06 10.10 -7.49
CA GLU A 52 1.19 10.44 -8.63
C GLU A 52 1.36 9.47 -9.81
N SER A 53 2.37 8.60 -9.76
CA SER A 53 2.71 7.62 -10.79
C SER A 53 2.11 6.25 -10.48
N ASP A 54 1.94 5.43 -11.53
CA ASP A 54 1.65 4.02 -11.35
C ASP A 54 2.89 3.27 -10.88
N LEU A 55 2.69 2.32 -9.97
CA LEU A 55 3.75 1.48 -9.44
C LEU A 55 3.47 0.01 -9.75
N TRP A 56 4.54 -0.76 -9.87
CA TRP A 56 4.53 -2.19 -9.65
C TRP A 56 5.15 -2.48 -8.29
N ILE A 57 4.36 -3.08 -7.40
CA ILE A 57 4.85 -3.58 -6.12
C ILE A 57 5.20 -5.04 -6.32
N THR A 58 6.46 -5.41 -6.13
CA THR A 58 6.92 -6.77 -6.43
C THR A 58 7.80 -7.34 -5.32
N HIS A 59 7.87 -8.66 -5.26
CA HIS A 59 8.80 -9.38 -4.41
C HIS A 59 10.03 -9.77 -5.24
N PRO A 60 11.24 -9.28 -4.90
CA PRO A 60 12.44 -9.69 -5.62
C PRO A 60 12.70 -11.19 -5.37
N VAL A 61 12.64 -12.00 -6.43
CA VAL A 61 13.00 -13.43 -6.40
C VAL A 61 14.33 -13.64 -7.11
N SER A 62 15.27 -14.32 -6.45
CA SER A 62 16.60 -14.63 -7.01
C SER A 62 16.56 -15.75 -8.06
N GLU A 63 15.56 -16.63 -7.98
CA GLU A 63 15.26 -17.65 -8.99
C GLU A 63 13.75 -17.62 -9.25
N PRO A 64 13.31 -17.21 -10.45
CA PRO A 64 11.89 -17.11 -10.79
C PRO A 64 11.35 -18.50 -11.13
N ASP A 65 11.23 -19.37 -10.13
CA ASP A 65 10.42 -20.57 -10.31
C ASP A 65 8.98 -20.12 -10.57
N ALA A 66 8.53 -20.49 -11.76
CA ALA A 66 7.40 -19.92 -12.45
C ALA A 66 6.08 -20.02 -11.66
N SER A 67 5.21 -19.04 -11.91
CA SER A 67 3.74 -19.10 -11.79
C SER A 67 3.04 -18.44 -10.60
N ALA A 68 3.74 -17.76 -9.68
CA ALA A 68 3.06 -16.80 -8.79
C ALA A 68 3.32 -15.38 -9.30
N GLY A 69 2.27 -14.69 -9.75
CA GLY A 69 2.35 -13.25 -10.05
C GLY A 69 2.67 -12.49 -8.76
N TRP A 70 3.96 -12.29 -8.49
CA TRP A 70 4.43 -11.57 -7.30
C TRP A 70 4.33 -10.05 -7.44
N SER A 71 4.11 -9.57 -8.66
CA SER A 71 3.91 -8.16 -8.96
C SER A 71 2.43 -7.80 -8.92
N SER A 72 2.11 -6.75 -8.16
CA SER A 72 0.80 -6.09 -8.19
C SER A 72 0.95 -4.70 -8.79
N ARG A 73 0.15 -4.37 -9.81
CA ARG A 73 0.04 -2.99 -10.28
C ARG A 73 -0.68 -2.19 -9.23
N LEU A 74 -0.24 -0.98 -8.95
CA LEU A 74 -0.85 -0.10 -7.98
C LEU A 74 -0.86 1.33 -8.51
N THR A 75 -2.01 1.79 -8.99
CA THR A 75 -2.15 3.14 -9.55
C THR A 75 -2.15 4.19 -8.45
N ALA A 76 -1.90 5.44 -8.82
CA ALA A 76 -1.87 6.56 -7.88
C ALA A 76 -3.11 6.60 -6.97
N GLY A 77 -2.89 6.71 -5.66
CA GLY A 77 -3.95 6.80 -4.66
C GLY A 77 -4.73 5.51 -4.35
N ASN A 78 -4.49 4.42 -5.08
CA ASN A 78 -5.13 3.13 -4.86
C ASN A 78 -4.36 2.25 -3.85
N TRP A 79 -5.04 1.19 -3.43
CA TRP A 79 -4.58 0.23 -2.43
C TRP A 79 -4.49 -1.18 -3.01
N SER A 80 -3.50 -1.94 -2.55
CA SER A 80 -3.43 -3.39 -2.67
C SER A 80 -3.38 -4.03 -1.28
N ALA A 81 -3.89 -5.25 -1.17
CA ALA A 81 -3.89 -6.05 0.05
C ALA A 81 -3.13 -7.35 -0.18
N LEU A 82 -2.10 -7.60 0.62
CA LEU A 82 -1.31 -8.83 0.62
C LEU A 82 -1.72 -9.66 1.84
N SER A 83 -2.24 -10.87 1.62
CA SER A 83 -2.27 -11.88 2.67
C SER A 83 -0.86 -12.36 2.87
N LEU A 84 -0.30 -12.20 4.07
CA LEU A 84 1.07 -12.62 4.39
C LEU A 84 1.02 -13.73 5.44
N ASP A 85 1.47 -14.93 5.06
CA ASP A 85 1.66 -16.05 5.98
C ASP A 85 3.12 -16.12 6.46
N LYS A 86 3.27 -16.49 7.73
CA LYS A 86 4.44 -16.56 8.62
C LYS A 86 5.83 -16.58 7.95
N LYS A 87 6.29 -15.46 7.37
CA LYS A 87 7.62 -15.30 6.78
C LYS A 87 8.09 -13.84 6.77
N LYS A 88 9.38 -13.67 6.47
CA LYS A 88 9.92 -12.40 5.96
C LYS A 88 9.51 -12.28 4.49
N PHE A 89 9.01 -11.13 4.08
CA PHE A 89 8.62 -10.87 2.70
C PHE A 89 9.09 -9.48 2.31
N GLU A 90 9.93 -9.40 1.30
CA GLU A 90 10.49 -8.15 0.83
C GLU A 90 9.63 -7.57 -0.29
N LEU A 91 9.33 -6.28 -0.22
CA LEU A 91 8.67 -5.55 -1.29
C LEU A 91 9.64 -4.56 -1.91
N SER A 92 9.62 -4.48 -3.23
CA SER A 92 10.31 -3.46 -4.01
C SER A 92 9.29 -2.66 -4.82
N CYS A 93 9.64 -1.41 -5.10
CA CYS A 93 8.78 -0.46 -5.78
C CYS A 93 9.38 -0.12 -7.14
N ILE A 94 8.64 -0.40 -8.22
CA ILE A 94 9.04 -0.08 -9.58
C ILE A 94 8.06 0.95 -10.11
N GLU A 95 8.56 2.12 -10.48
CA GLU A 95 7.79 3.14 -11.16
C GLU A 95 7.51 2.71 -12.60
N SER A 96 6.25 2.78 -13.03
CA SER A 96 5.82 2.46 -14.38
C SER A 96 5.40 3.73 -15.12
N ARG A 97 6.24 4.17 -16.06
CA ARG A 97 5.92 5.24 -17.01
C ARG A 97 5.91 4.70 -18.44
N PRO A 98 5.17 5.32 -19.38
CA PRO A 98 5.20 4.89 -20.78
C PRO A 98 6.64 4.85 -21.32
N GLY A 99 7.09 3.67 -21.75
CA GLY A 99 8.43 3.45 -22.30
C GLY A 99 9.57 3.32 -21.28
N HIS A 100 9.28 3.42 -19.97
CA HIS A 100 10.29 3.39 -18.91
C HIS A 100 9.75 2.74 -17.63
N GLU A 101 10.41 1.67 -17.18
CA GLU A 101 10.22 1.11 -15.84
C GLU A 101 11.54 1.21 -15.08
N GLN A 102 11.48 1.67 -13.84
CA GLN A 102 12.67 1.81 -13.00
C GLN A 102 12.34 1.50 -11.54
N GLN A 103 13.25 0.81 -10.86
CA GLN A 103 13.14 0.67 -9.41
C GLN A 103 13.38 2.04 -8.77
N ILE A 104 12.53 2.39 -7.81
CA ILE A 104 12.61 3.62 -7.03
C ILE A 104 12.53 3.30 -5.54
N PRO A 105 12.94 4.23 -4.66
CA PRO A 105 12.74 4.06 -3.24
C PRO A 105 11.27 3.82 -2.89
N CYS A 106 11.00 2.81 -2.07
CA CYS A 106 9.67 2.65 -1.49
C CYS A 106 9.38 3.74 -0.44
N GLU A 107 10.42 4.24 0.23
CA GLU A 107 10.31 5.36 1.18
C GLU A 107 9.74 6.61 0.50
N GLY A 108 8.66 7.16 1.07
CA GLY A 108 7.95 8.31 0.51
C GLY A 108 7.05 8.00 -0.68
N THR A 109 7.16 6.81 -1.29
CA THR A 109 6.37 6.40 -2.46
C THR A 109 5.13 5.58 -2.06
N ILE A 110 5.25 4.73 -1.05
CA ILE A 110 4.15 3.92 -0.54
C ILE A 110 3.96 4.07 0.97
N ALA A 111 2.73 3.90 1.42
CA ALA A 111 2.40 3.69 2.82
C ALA A 111 2.04 2.21 3.03
N VAL A 112 2.50 1.62 4.13
CA VAL A 112 2.24 0.21 4.44
C VAL A 112 1.70 0.08 5.86
N CYS A 113 0.70 -0.76 6.06
CA CYS A 113 0.19 -1.07 7.39
C CYS A 113 -0.26 -2.53 7.52
N ALA A 114 -0.15 -3.08 8.73
CA ALA A 114 -0.67 -4.39 9.08
C ALA A 114 -2.09 -4.26 9.63
N TRP A 115 -3.07 -4.83 8.93
CA TRP A 115 -4.47 -4.73 9.30
C TRP A 115 -4.82 -5.75 10.39
N THR A 116 -4.75 -5.30 11.65
CA THR A 116 -5.00 -6.16 12.80
C THR A 116 -6.48 -6.46 12.97
N GLY A 117 -6.83 -7.64 13.52
CA GLY A 117 -8.22 -8.03 13.76
C GLY A 117 -8.95 -8.63 12.55
N VAL A 118 -8.34 -8.63 11.35
CA VAL A 118 -8.89 -9.34 10.19
C VAL A 118 -8.82 -10.85 10.40
N LYS A 119 -9.96 -11.55 10.27
CA LYS A 119 -9.98 -13.02 10.24
C LYS A 119 -9.85 -13.52 8.81
N ILE A 120 -8.73 -14.17 8.52
CA ILE A 120 -8.45 -14.80 7.23
C ILE A 120 -9.15 -16.17 7.20
N PRO A 121 -9.97 -16.47 6.18
CA PRO A 121 -10.65 -17.76 6.10
C PRO A 121 -9.65 -18.88 5.76
N GLU A 122 -9.84 -20.08 6.29
CA GLU A 122 -8.89 -21.20 6.15
C GLU A 122 -8.57 -21.55 4.69
N LYS A 123 -9.56 -21.41 3.80
CA LYS A 123 -9.40 -21.60 2.34
C LYS A 123 -8.42 -20.61 1.67
N ASN A 124 -8.05 -19.54 2.38
CA ASN A 124 -7.14 -18.49 1.94
C ASN A 124 -5.82 -18.54 2.75
N ALA A 125 -5.34 -19.74 3.07
CA ALA A 125 -4.03 -19.91 3.69
C ALA A 125 -2.88 -19.57 2.72
N GLY A 126 -1.78 -19.04 3.25
CA GLY A 126 -0.57 -18.71 2.49
C GLY A 126 -0.38 -17.22 2.17
N THR A 127 0.70 -16.95 1.44
CA THR A 127 1.10 -15.60 1.03
C THR A 127 0.69 -15.33 -0.41
N PHE A 128 -0.17 -14.33 -0.64
CA PHE A 128 -0.71 -13.99 -1.97
C PHE A 128 -1.42 -12.63 -1.96
N TRP A 129 -1.64 -12.04 -3.15
CA TRP A 129 -2.43 -10.82 -3.32
C TRP A 129 -3.93 -11.08 -3.07
N ALA A 130 -4.44 -10.55 -1.95
CA ALA A 130 -5.81 -10.72 -1.50
C ALA A 130 -6.79 -9.72 -2.16
N ALA A 131 -6.29 -8.57 -2.59
CA ALA A 131 -7.00 -7.63 -3.47
C ALA A 131 -5.95 -6.70 -4.07
N GLU A 132 -6.19 -6.18 -5.27
CA GLU A 132 -5.18 -5.41 -5.99
C GLU A 132 -5.79 -4.16 -6.61
N ASN A 133 -5.06 -3.05 -6.52
CA ASN A 133 -5.34 -1.81 -7.23
C ASN A 133 -6.78 -1.27 -7.13
N MET A 134 -7.25 -1.04 -5.90
CA MET A 134 -8.60 -0.56 -5.65
C MET A 134 -8.61 0.62 -4.68
N PRO A 135 -9.60 1.53 -4.78
CA PRO A 135 -9.89 2.46 -3.70
C PRO A 135 -10.19 1.68 -2.40
N LEU A 136 -9.84 2.23 -1.24
CA LEU A 136 -9.91 1.53 0.05
C LEU A 136 -11.30 0.91 0.34
N ALA A 137 -12.37 1.62 0.02
CA ALA A 137 -13.74 1.13 0.20
C ALA A 137 -14.03 -0.11 -0.67
N SER A 138 -13.64 -0.06 -1.94
CA SER A 138 -13.80 -1.18 -2.89
C SER A 138 -12.91 -2.36 -2.52
N LEU A 139 -11.68 -2.10 -2.08
CA LEU A 139 -10.78 -3.13 -1.57
C LEU A 139 -11.36 -3.85 -0.35
N SER A 140 -11.92 -3.09 0.60
CA SER A 140 -12.57 -3.64 1.80
C SER A 140 -13.77 -4.52 1.43
N ALA A 141 -14.63 -4.04 0.51
CA ALA A 141 -15.77 -4.81 0.02
C ALA A 141 -15.32 -6.10 -0.70
N ASN A 142 -14.26 -6.02 -1.51
CA ASN A 142 -13.69 -7.17 -2.22
C ASN A 142 -13.19 -8.25 -1.23
N LEU A 143 -12.42 -7.86 -0.23
CA LEU A 143 -11.94 -8.75 0.82
C LEU A 143 -13.12 -9.41 1.57
N GLY A 144 -14.14 -8.63 1.93
CA GLY A 144 -15.38 -9.15 2.53
C GLY A 144 -16.06 -10.20 1.67
N GLY A 145 -16.22 -9.93 0.36
CA GLY A 145 -16.78 -10.88 -0.60
C GLY A 145 -15.97 -12.16 -0.77
N ARG A 146 -14.65 -12.10 -0.55
CA ARG A 146 -13.75 -13.27 -0.54
C ARG A 146 -13.78 -14.05 0.78
N GLY A 147 -14.51 -13.56 1.79
CA GLY A 147 -14.71 -14.23 3.08
C GLY A 147 -13.75 -13.77 4.18
N PHE A 148 -12.96 -12.72 3.97
CA PHE A 148 -12.22 -12.08 5.05
C PHE A 148 -13.20 -11.35 5.96
N LYS A 149 -13.10 -11.57 7.27
CA LYS A 149 -13.91 -10.82 8.25
C LYS A 149 -13.09 -9.62 8.72
N LEU A 150 -13.44 -8.44 8.21
CA LEU A 150 -12.77 -7.20 8.56
C LEU A 150 -13.24 -6.72 9.95
N PRO A 151 -12.36 -6.08 10.74
CA PRO A 151 -12.76 -5.45 11.99
C PRO A 151 -13.64 -4.22 11.71
N ASP A 152 -14.49 -3.85 12.68
CA ASP A 152 -15.30 -2.63 12.58
C ASP A 152 -14.41 -1.40 12.38
N GLN A 153 -14.81 -0.53 11.44
CA GLN A 153 -14.08 0.67 11.04
C GLN A 153 -14.63 1.94 11.70
N SER A 154 -15.62 1.81 12.59
CA SER A 154 -16.24 2.92 13.30
C SER A 154 -15.48 3.20 14.60
N GLN A 155 -14.46 4.05 14.54
CA GLN A 155 -13.93 4.77 15.70
C GLN A 155 -13.49 6.16 15.28
#